data_AF-A0AA36MUA7-F1
#
_entry.id   AF-A0AA36MUA7-F1
#
_cell.length_a   1.000
_cell.length_b   1.000
_cell.length_c   1.000
_cell.angle_alpha   90.00
_cell.angle_beta   90.00
_cell.angle_gamma   90.00
#
_symmetry.space_group_name_H-M   'P 1'
#
loop_
_entity.id
_entity.type
_entity.pdbx_description
1 polymer ?
#
loop_
_entity_poly.entity_id
_entity_poly.type
_entity_poly.pdbx_seq_one_letter_code
_entity_poly.pdbx_strand_id
1 'polypeptide(L)'
;MPPPAQVEAVEAANGLSPEGLSAREFDRGHSEEELGWCLALARPSELVSGSVQKLSNAALPDVSAFWDCNWAGNGASSRHLAATAILMGVNEAVFNFGCWAQAFQVRPRAKYPGSVQQSDGALMAVARGVGLGLRLLLALTLLVLLAFGLFIVNVQLEIPQAQAPALGPAWQFSVQLGRVRAKPKVTRIPQQLVLTSKEGTFASLPKAVQRNVRHTLALNPWVSLRWLGDKECESYLMQHYNHTELPMFFKHETRGSYRSDVCRAAVLAREGGFYTDLDVEMKWSFQDLAGNETTFLASYSEDGSVLNAMMGAVANSSFMEEMLRQLTRFYRGEPVERYGSSSEWMGPVTALAGLKAVAARDCPRQDLQPEDRAQFNC
;
A
#
# COMPACT_ATOMS: atom_id res chain seq x y z
N MET A 1 -15.21 -48.72 -21.83
CA MET A 1 -14.63 -48.60 -20.47
C MET A 1 -13.17 -48.96 -20.56
N PRO A 2 -12.23 -48.02 -20.40
CA PRO A 2 -10.82 -48.37 -20.27
C PRO A 2 -10.53 -48.84 -18.83
N PRO A 3 -9.55 -49.73 -18.61
CA PRO A 3 -9.20 -50.21 -17.28
C PRO A 3 -8.45 -49.13 -16.47
N PRO A 4 -8.50 -49.18 -15.13
CA PRO A 4 -7.82 -48.20 -14.30
C PRO A 4 -6.29 -48.38 -14.35
N ALA A 5 -5.60 -47.25 -14.51
CA ALA A 5 -4.15 -47.16 -14.40
C ALA A 5 -3.70 -47.52 -12.97
N GLN A 6 -2.69 -48.38 -12.88
CA GLN A 6 -2.02 -48.72 -11.64
C GLN A 6 -1.19 -47.52 -11.16
N VAL A 7 -1.35 -47.15 -9.90
CA VAL A 7 -0.51 -46.16 -9.21
C VAL A 7 0.62 -46.91 -8.54
N GLU A 8 1.84 -46.74 -9.04
CA GLU A 8 3.06 -47.20 -8.38
C GLU A 8 3.27 -46.40 -7.08
N ALA A 9 3.39 -47.13 -5.98
CA ALA A 9 3.81 -46.62 -4.69
C ALA A 9 5.33 -46.39 -4.71
N VAL A 10 5.76 -45.15 -4.45
CA VAL A 10 7.17 -44.87 -4.16
C VAL A 10 7.40 -45.09 -2.67
N GLU A 11 8.14 -46.15 -2.34
CA GLU A 11 8.62 -46.47 -1.01
C GLU A 11 9.44 -45.32 -0.42
N ALA A 12 9.05 -44.90 0.79
CA ALA A 12 9.83 -44.01 1.62
C ALA A 12 10.96 -44.80 2.29
N ALA A 13 12.21 -44.48 1.93
CA ALA A 13 13.38 -44.96 2.66
C ALA A 13 13.46 -44.27 4.03
N ASN A 14 13.21 -45.07 5.07
CA ASN A 14 13.50 -44.76 6.46
C ASN A 14 15.01 -44.74 6.69
N GLY A 15 15.48 -43.76 7.46
CA GLY A 15 16.79 -43.81 8.09
C GLY A 15 17.21 -42.43 8.54
N LEU A 16 17.04 -42.14 9.84
CA LEU A 16 18.06 -41.51 10.69
C LEU A 16 17.50 -41.39 12.12
N SER A 17 18.22 -42.05 13.04
CA SER A 17 18.02 -42.08 14.49
C SER A 17 18.46 -40.76 15.15
N PRO A 18 17.85 -40.31 16.27
CA PRO A 18 18.28 -39.11 16.98
C PRO A 18 19.16 -39.49 18.17
N GLU A 19 20.48 -39.48 18.01
CA GLU A 19 21.42 -39.42 19.13
C GLU A 19 22.58 -38.47 18.83
N GLY A 20 22.79 -37.50 19.74
CA GLY A 20 24.09 -36.87 19.97
C GLY A 20 24.42 -35.62 19.17
N LEU A 21 23.98 -34.44 19.65
CA LEU A 21 24.72 -33.19 19.40
C LEU A 21 24.96 -32.49 20.74
N SER A 22 26.17 -32.69 21.24
CA SER A 22 26.76 -31.95 22.35
C SER A 22 27.09 -30.52 21.93
N ALA A 23 26.75 -29.56 22.78
CA ALA A 23 27.20 -28.18 22.66
C ALA A 23 28.74 -28.10 22.75
N ARG A 24 29.39 -27.78 21.63
CA ARG A 24 30.70 -27.11 21.53
C ARG A 24 31.08 -26.98 20.06
N GLU A 25 31.24 -25.73 19.63
CA GLU A 25 31.92 -25.20 18.42
C GLU A 25 31.02 -24.21 17.67
N PHE A 26 30.91 -23.01 18.23
CA PHE A 26 30.54 -21.82 17.50
C PHE A 26 31.53 -20.71 17.87
N ASP A 27 32.72 -20.78 17.28
CA ASP A 27 33.69 -19.71 17.35
C ASP A 27 34.50 -19.64 16.05
N ARG A 28 34.03 -18.78 15.14
CA ARG A 28 34.89 -18.05 14.18
C ARG A 28 34.08 -17.00 13.41
N GLY A 29 34.22 -15.76 13.87
CA GLY A 29 34.45 -14.58 13.04
C GLY A 29 33.32 -14.09 12.14
N HIS A 30 32.47 -13.21 12.67
CA HIS A 30 31.82 -12.14 11.91
C HIS A 30 31.68 -10.87 12.77
N SER A 31 31.83 -9.72 12.12
CA SER A 31 31.91 -8.37 12.67
C SER A 31 30.66 -7.93 13.45
N GLU A 32 30.87 -7.24 14.57
CA GLU A 32 29.88 -6.77 15.55
C GLU A 32 28.98 -5.60 15.07
N GLU A 33 28.25 -5.73 13.95
CA GLU A 33 27.35 -4.64 13.52
C GLU A 33 25.89 -5.00 13.17
N GLU A 34 25.42 -6.25 13.29
CA GLU A 34 24.02 -6.56 12.88
C GLU A 34 23.25 -7.62 13.68
N LEU A 35 23.41 -7.75 15.01
CA LEU A 35 22.52 -8.63 15.80
C LEU A 35 22.16 -8.04 17.15
N GLY A 36 20.94 -7.53 17.26
CA GLY A 36 20.43 -6.97 18.50
C GLY A 36 18.93 -7.06 18.69
N TRP A 37 18.27 -8.19 18.38
CA TRP A 37 16.95 -8.51 18.95
C TRP A 37 16.75 -10.03 19.08
N CYS A 38 16.95 -10.57 20.29
CA CYS A 38 16.42 -11.86 20.73
C CYS A 38 15.57 -11.60 21.97
N LEU A 39 14.24 -11.59 21.81
CA LEU A 39 13.31 -11.50 22.94
C LEU A 39 13.21 -12.87 23.63
N ALA A 40 13.67 -12.92 24.88
CA ALA A 40 13.41 -14.02 25.80
C ALA A 40 12.06 -13.76 26.51
N LEU A 41 11.03 -14.54 26.18
CA LEU A 41 9.81 -14.59 26.98
C LEU A 41 10.01 -15.60 28.13
N ALA A 42 10.29 -15.10 29.33
CA ALA A 42 10.22 -15.87 30.57
C ALA A 42 8.81 -15.76 31.19
N ARG A 43 8.32 -16.87 31.77
CA ARG A 43 7.03 -16.95 32.47
C ARG A 43 7.05 -16.14 33.78
N PRO A 44 5.94 -15.55 34.23
CA PRO A 44 5.80 -15.05 35.59
C PRO A 44 5.18 -16.13 36.48
N SER A 45 5.98 -16.71 37.36
CA SER A 45 5.48 -17.31 38.60
C SER A 45 6.57 -17.22 39.65
N GLU A 46 6.20 -16.67 40.81
CA GLU A 46 6.99 -16.49 42.02
C GLU A 46 7.85 -15.22 42.09
N LEU A 47 7.33 -14.18 42.76
CA LEU A 47 8.12 -13.48 43.78
C LEU A 47 7.23 -12.81 44.81
N VAL A 48 7.55 -13.18 46.04
CA VAL A 48 6.95 -12.84 47.32
C VAL A 48 7.36 -11.42 47.73
N SER A 49 6.40 -10.69 48.29
CA SER A 49 6.53 -9.63 49.30
C SER A 49 7.95 -9.31 49.80
N GLY A 50 8.41 -8.08 49.54
CA GLY A 50 9.60 -7.51 50.20
C GLY A 50 9.74 -6.01 49.97
N SER A 51 9.29 -5.21 50.93
CA SER A 51 9.46 -3.75 51.01
C SER A 51 10.93 -3.35 51.11
N VAL A 52 11.41 -2.39 50.29
CA VAL A 52 12.54 -1.50 50.65
C VAL A 52 12.34 -0.10 50.06
N GLN A 53 12.52 0.89 50.93
CA GLN A 53 12.48 2.33 50.72
C GLN A 53 13.66 2.89 49.92
N LYS A 54 13.40 4.05 49.30
CA LYS A 54 14.29 5.21 49.07
C LYS A 54 15.60 4.98 48.29
N LEU A 55 15.71 5.67 47.15
CA LEU A 55 16.78 6.63 46.87
C LEU A 55 16.38 7.50 45.67
N SER A 56 16.01 8.74 45.95
CA SER A 56 15.85 9.82 44.98
C SER A 56 17.14 10.65 44.92
N ASN A 57 17.40 11.23 43.74
CA ASN A 57 18.38 12.29 43.43
C ASN A 57 19.68 11.81 42.78
N ALA A 58 19.67 11.75 41.44
CA ALA A 58 20.82 12.11 40.63
C ALA A 58 20.31 12.89 39.40
N ALA A 59 20.75 14.14 39.30
CA ALA A 59 20.46 15.03 38.19
C ALA A 59 21.21 14.56 36.93
N LEU A 60 20.53 14.54 35.78
CA LEU A 60 21.15 14.37 34.47
C LEU A 60 21.31 15.73 33.79
N PRO A 61 22.42 15.97 33.07
CA PRO A 61 22.65 17.23 32.37
C PRO A 61 21.89 17.31 31.04
N ASP A 62 21.49 18.54 30.76
CA ASP A 62 20.93 19.10 29.53
C ASP A 62 21.80 18.77 28.30
N VAL A 63 21.18 18.20 27.26
CA VAL A 63 21.80 17.95 25.95
C VAL A 63 20.90 18.54 24.86
N SER A 64 20.85 19.87 24.81
CA SER A 64 20.22 20.62 23.73
C SER A 64 21.30 21.27 22.84
N ALA A 65 21.80 20.52 21.85
CA ALA A 65 22.41 21.07 20.62
C ALA A 65 22.99 19.93 19.79
N PHE A 66 22.34 19.52 18.69
CA PHE A 66 23.03 18.95 17.51
C PHE A 66 22.06 18.69 16.34
N TRP A 67 21.60 19.74 15.64
CA TRP A 67 21.08 19.60 14.27
C TRP A 67 21.31 20.90 13.50
N ASP A 68 22.40 20.96 12.73
CA ASP A 68 22.53 21.86 11.59
C ASP A 68 22.51 21.03 10.31
N CYS A 69 21.43 21.18 9.55
CA CYS A 69 21.24 20.65 8.21
C CYS A 69 22.05 21.48 7.21
N ASN A 70 22.87 20.82 6.39
CA ASN A 70 23.34 21.40 5.14
C ASN A 70 23.37 20.32 4.05
N TRP A 71 22.28 20.25 3.27
CA TRP A 71 22.20 19.47 2.04
C TRP A 71 22.20 20.44 0.86
N ALA A 72 23.36 20.58 0.21
CA ALA A 72 23.51 21.28 -1.05
C ALA A 72 23.62 20.26 -2.19
N GLY A 73 22.72 20.40 -3.16
CA GLY A 73 22.97 20.25 -4.60
C GLY A 73 23.39 18.88 -5.15
N ASN A 74 22.58 18.34 -6.07
CA ASN A 74 23.13 17.86 -7.34
C ASN A 74 22.03 17.76 -8.43
N GLY A 75 22.17 18.62 -9.43
CA GLY A 75 22.59 18.19 -10.76
C GLY A 75 21.66 17.26 -11.54
N ALA A 76 20.89 17.87 -12.43
CA ALA A 76 20.16 17.20 -13.50
C ALA A 76 21.07 16.36 -14.42
N SER A 77 20.57 15.19 -14.84
CA SER A 77 21.03 14.50 -16.04
C SER A 77 19.81 14.19 -16.91
N SER A 78 19.76 14.88 -18.04
CA SER A 78 18.83 14.69 -19.15
C SER A 78 19.34 13.58 -20.05
N ARG A 79 18.47 12.59 -20.35
CA ARG A 79 18.32 11.92 -21.66
C ARG A 79 17.28 10.80 -21.55
N HIS A 80 16.51 10.66 -22.63
CA HIS A 80 15.43 9.70 -22.90
C HIS A 80 14.02 10.07 -22.44
N LEU A 81 13.28 10.74 -23.33
CA LEU A 81 11.89 10.40 -23.69
C LEU A 81 11.46 11.21 -24.93
N ALA A 82 11.84 10.71 -26.11
CA ALA A 82 11.24 11.11 -27.38
C ALA A 82 10.29 9.96 -27.80
N ALA A 83 9.10 9.90 -27.18
CA ALA A 83 8.04 8.97 -27.60
C ALA A 83 6.61 9.37 -27.16
N THR A 84 6.41 10.58 -26.62
CA THR A 84 5.08 11.01 -26.13
C THR A 84 4.73 12.42 -26.61
N ALA A 85 4.89 12.68 -27.92
CA ALA A 85 4.60 14.00 -28.51
C ALA A 85 3.40 14.01 -29.48
N ILE A 86 2.69 12.89 -29.66
CA ILE A 86 1.60 12.82 -30.66
C ILE A 86 0.19 13.01 -30.06
N LEU A 87 0.02 12.92 -28.73
CA LEU A 87 -1.30 13.07 -28.09
C LEU A 87 -1.54 14.43 -27.40
N MET A 88 -0.54 15.31 -27.31
CA MET A 88 -0.70 16.65 -26.71
C MET A 88 -0.81 17.79 -27.74
N GLY A 89 -0.59 17.52 -29.03
CA GLY A 89 -0.59 18.54 -30.09
C GLY A 89 -1.96 19.09 -30.49
N VAL A 90 -3.07 18.54 -29.97
CA VAL A 90 -4.43 19.00 -30.35
C VAL A 90 -4.93 20.14 -29.46
N ASN A 91 -4.38 20.32 -28.25
CA ASN A 91 -4.84 21.37 -27.33
C ASN A 91 -4.22 22.76 -27.58
N GLU A 92 -3.02 22.86 -28.18
CA GLU A 92 -2.42 24.17 -28.47
C GLU A 92 -2.98 24.85 -29.73
N ALA A 93 -3.60 24.09 -30.65
CA ALA A 93 -4.22 24.67 -31.84
C ALA A 93 -5.54 25.42 -31.54
N VAL A 94 -6.24 25.04 -30.46
CA VAL A 94 -7.50 25.70 -30.06
C VAL A 94 -7.22 26.99 -29.26
N PHE A 95 -6.09 27.07 -28.55
CA PHE A 95 -5.74 28.26 -27.77
C PHE A 95 -5.15 29.41 -28.61
N ASN A 96 -4.57 29.13 -29.78
CA ASN A 96 -3.95 30.16 -30.63
C ASN A 96 -4.93 30.96 -31.52
N PHE A 97 -6.20 30.55 -31.64
CA PHE A 97 -7.20 31.32 -32.39
C PHE A 97 -7.76 32.52 -31.61
N GLY A 98 -7.58 32.59 -30.28
CA GLY A 98 -8.08 33.68 -29.44
C GLY A 98 -7.27 34.98 -29.53
N CYS A 99 -5.99 34.92 -29.93
CA CYS A 99 -5.09 36.09 -29.91
C CYS A 99 -5.07 36.90 -31.22
N TRP A 100 -5.67 36.42 -32.32
CA TRP A 100 -5.71 37.17 -33.58
C TRP A 100 -6.92 38.10 -33.74
N ALA A 101 -7.92 38.00 -32.85
CA ALA A 101 -9.15 38.80 -32.94
C ALA A 101 -9.04 40.24 -32.37
N GLN A 102 -7.91 40.62 -31.74
CA GLN A 102 -7.75 41.95 -31.12
C GLN A 102 -6.94 42.97 -31.94
N ALA A 103 -6.47 42.63 -33.15
CA ALA A 103 -5.58 43.51 -33.91
C ALA A 103 -6.26 44.44 -34.95
N PHE A 104 -7.59 44.48 -35.04
CA PHE A 104 -8.31 45.36 -35.98
C PHE A 104 -9.36 46.24 -35.29
N GLN A 105 -8.91 47.18 -34.44
CA GLN A 105 -9.67 48.40 -34.15
C GLN A 105 -9.05 49.58 -34.91
N VAL A 106 -9.51 49.76 -36.15
CA VAL A 106 -9.20 50.93 -36.97
C VAL A 106 -9.97 52.13 -36.40
N ARG A 107 -9.25 53.13 -35.86
CA ARG A 107 -9.82 54.43 -35.46
C ARG A 107 -10.29 55.20 -36.71
N PRO A 108 -11.51 55.79 -36.73
CA PRO A 108 -11.91 56.66 -37.83
C PRO A 108 -11.19 58.01 -37.73
N ARG A 109 -10.43 58.37 -38.77
CA ARG A 109 -9.84 59.70 -38.95
C ARG A 109 -10.86 60.65 -39.58
N ALA A 110 -10.83 61.89 -39.11
CA ALA A 110 -11.74 62.97 -39.45
C ALA A 110 -11.74 63.34 -40.94
N LYS A 111 -12.91 63.85 -41.36
CA LYS A 111 -13.32 64.28 -42.70
C LYS A 111 -12.45 65.39 -43.28
N TYR A 112 -12.10 65.27 -44.56
CA TYR A 112 -11.87 66.39 -45.47
C TYR A 112 -12.96 66.38 -46.55
N PRO A 113 -13.54 67.55 -46.92
CA PRO A 113 -14.51 67.64 -48.01
C PRO A 113 -13.78 67.92 -49.33
N GLY A 114 -14.06 67.12 -50.36
CA GLY A 114 -13.48 67.36 -51.67
C GLY A 114 -13.76 66.25 -52.67
N SER A 115 -14.92 66.36 -53.32
CA SER A 115 -15.15 66.07 -54.74
C SER A 115 -14.95 64.64 -55.30
N VAL A 116 -15.96 64.27 -56.12
CA VAL A 116 -15.83 63.50 -57.38
C VAL A 116 -15.89 61.96 -57.29
N GLN A 117 -17.12 61.47 -57.55
CA GLN A 117 -17.46 60.66 -58.72
C GLN A 117 -17.01 59.17 -58.78
N GLN A 118 -18.03 58.31 -58.64
CA GLN A 118 -18.32 57.18 -59.54
C GLN A 118 -17.35 55.98 -59.55
N SER A 119 -17.69 54.91 -58.82
CA SER A 119 -17.37 53.52 -59.20
C SER A 119 -18.14 52.47 -58.39
N ASP A 120 -19.48 52.40 -58.55
CA ASP A 120 -20.35 51.38 -57.94
C ASP A 120 -20.21 49.95 -58.55
N GLY A 121 -19.20 49.70 -59.41
CA GLY A 121 -19.05 48.42 -60.12
C GLY A 121 -18.09 47.41 -59.48
N ALA A 122 -17.09 47.86 -58.74
CA ALA A 122 -15.96 46.98 -58.32
C ALA A 122 -16.19 46.28 -56.96
N LEU A 123 -16.99 46.86 -56.07
CA LEU A 123 -17.19 46.33 -54.71
C LEU A 123 -18.03 45.04 -54.69
N MET A 124 -18.94 44.86 -55.66
CA MET A 124 -19.81 43.68 -55.76
C MET A 124 -19.08 42.43 -56.26
N ALA A 125 -17.97 42.55 -56.98
CA ALA A 125 -17.19 41.41 -57.46
C ALA A 125 -16.36 40.76 -56.33
N VAL A 126 -15.82 41.56 -55.42
CA VAL A 126 -15.00 41.08 -54.28
C VAL A 126 -15.87 40.34 -53.25
N ALA A 127 -17.09 40.82 -52.99
CA ALA A 127 -18.02 40.19 -52.04
C ALA A 127 -18.46 38.77 -52.48
N ARG A 128 -18.51 38.49 -53.79
CA ARG A 128 -18.86 37.15 -54.31
C ARG A 128 -17.70 36.15 -54.21
N GLY A 129 -16.45 36.60 -54.30
CA GLY A 129 -15.27 35.73 -54.16
C GLY A 129 -15.05 35.23 -52.73
N VAL A 130 -15.28 36.09 -51.73
CA VAL A 130 -15.13 35.74 -50.30
C VAL A 130 -16.16 34.68 -49.87
N GLY A 131 -17.40 34.77 -50.39
CA GLY A 131 -18.45 33.80 -50.08
C GLY A 131 -18.14 32.39 -50.56
N LEU A 132 -17.44 32.23 -51.69
CA LEU A 132 -17.06 30.91 -52.21
C LEU A 132 -15.93 30.28 -51.39
N GLY A 133 -14.91 31.08 -51.02
CA GLY A 133 -13.78 30.63 -50.19
C GLY A 133 -14.23 30.15 -48.82
N LEU A 134 -15.12 30.88 -48.15
CA LEU A 134 -15.63 30.49 -46.83
C LEU A 134 -16.50 29.21 -46.89
N ARG A 135 -17.30 29.04 -47.94
CA ARG A 135 -18.11 27.82 -48.15
C ARG A 135 -17.23 26.59 -48.38
N LEU A 136 -16.15 26.74 -49.16
CA LEU A 136 -15.16 25.68 -49.38
C LEU A 136 -14.43 25.30 -48.09
N LEU A 137 -14.03 26.28 -47.29
CA LEU A 137 -13.36 26.03 -46.01
C LEU A 137 -14.28 25.26 -45.05
N LEU A 138 -15.53 25.71 -44.89
CA LEU A 138 -16.50 25.04 -44.01
C LEU A 138 -16.82 23.61 -44.49
N ALA A 139 -16.93 23.39 -45.80
CA ALA A 139 -17.15 22.06 -46.36
C ALA A 139 -15.97 21.11 -46.09
N LEU A 140 -14.74 21.61 -46.22
CA LEU A 140 -13.52 20.86 -45.91
C LEU A 140 -13.43 20.51 -44.42
N THR A 141 -13.71 21.46 -43.53
CA THR A 141 -13.73 21.21 -42.09
C THR A 141 -14.77 20.15 -41.70
N LEU A 142 -15.97 20.22 -42.29
CA LEU A 142 -17.02 19.22 -42.05
C LEU A 142 -16.59 17.83 -42.52
N LEU A 143 -15.93 17.73 -43.69
CA LEU A 143 -15.40 16.47 -44.21
C LEU A 143 -14.32 15.86 -43.31
N VAL A 144 -13.42 16.68 -42.77
CA VAL A 144 -12.38 16.22 -41.83
C VAL A 144 -13.01 15.70 -40.53
N LEU A 145 -14.00 16.41 -39.99
CA LEU A 145 -14.71 15.98 -38.78
C LEU A 145 -15.51 14.69 -39.01
N LEU A 146 -16.16 14.54 -40.16
CA LEU A 146 -16.85 13.30 -40.55
C LEU A 146 -15.87 12.12 -40.70
N ALA A 147 -14.73 12.33 -41.37
CA ALA A 147 -13.70 11.30 -41.52
C ALA A 147 -13.13 10.88 -40.16
N PHE A 148 -12.89 11.84 -39.25
CA PHE A 148 -12.41 11.56 -37.90
C PHE A 148 -13.46 10.83 -37.05
N GLY A 149 -14.74 11.21 -37.15
CA GLY A 149 -15.85 10.49 -36.50
C GLY A 149 -15.99 9.05 -37.01
N LEU A 150 -15.92 8.84 -38.33
CA LEU A 150 -15.93 7.51 -38.93
C LEU A 150 -14.71 6.68 -38.53
N PHE A 151 -13.55 7.30 -38.38
CA PHE A 151 -12.35 6.64 -37.87
C PHE A 151 -12.53 6.18 -36.41
N ILE A 152 -13.07 7.03 -35.53
CA ILE A 152 -13.35 6.66 -34.13
C ILE A 152 -14.33 5.49 -34.06
N VAL A 153 -15.42 5.53 -34.85
CA VAL A 153 -16.42 4.46 -34.86
C VAL A 153 -15.83 3.15 -35.37
N ASN A 154 -14.99 3.17 -36.42
CA ASN A 154 -14.31 1.98 -36.91
C ASN A 154 -13.29 1.42 -35.90
N VAL A 155 -12.56 2.28 -35.18
CA VAL A 155 -11.60 1.85 -34.14
C VAL A 155 -12.31 1.21 -32.94
N GLN A 156 -13.55 1.62 -32.62
CA GLN A 156 -14.32 1.00 -31.54
C GLN A 156 -14.91 -0.38 -31.90
N LEU A 157 -15.12 -0.68 -33.18
CA LEU A 157 -15.72 -1.95 -33.61
C LEU A 157 -14.71 -3.11 -33.70
N GLU A 158 -13.41 -2.82 -33.75
CA GLU A 158 -12.33 -3.82 -33.79
C GLU A 158 -11.60 -3.98 -32.46
N ILE A 159 -12.16 -3.54 -31.33
CA ILE A 159 -11.67 -4.02 -30.04
C ILE A 159 -12.28 -5.41 -29.86
N PRO A 160 -11.56 -6.53 -30.13
CA PRO A 160 -12.03 -7.83 -29.70
C PRO A 160 -12.33 -7.69 -28.21
N GLN A 161 -13.54 -8.09 -27.81
CA GLN A 161 -13.85 -8.37 -26.42
C GLN A 161 -12.88 -9.46 -25.99
N ALA A 162 -11.66 -9.06 -25.62
CA ALA A 162 -10.74 -9.88 -24.90
C ALA A 162 -11.53 -10.21 -23.64
N GLN A 163 -12.13 -11.40 -23.64
CA GLN A 163 -12.56 -12.05 -22.43
C GLN A 163 -11.33 -12.00 -21.56
N ALA A 164 -11.33 -11.05 -20.60
CA ALA A 164 -10.29 -11.00 -19.61
C ALA A 164 -10.22 -12.44 -19.09
N PRO A 165 -9.07 -13.12 -19.24
CA PRO A 165 -8.97 -14.46 -18.67
C PRO A 165 -9.44 -14.31 -17.24
N ALA A 166 -10.24 -15.26 -16.77
CA ALA A 166 -10.60 -15.34 -15.36
C ALA A 166 -9.28 -15.47 -14.58
N LEU A 167 -8.66 -14.32 -14.32
CA LEU A 167 -7.54 -14.11 -13.46
C LEU A 167 -8.15 -14.32 -12.09
N GLY A 168 -8.26 -15.59 -11.70
CA GLY A 168 -8.05 -15.93 -10.30
C GLY A 168 -6.80 -15.16 -9.87
N PRO A 169 -6.85 -14.41 -8.75
CA PRO A 169 -5.81 -13.46 -8.42
C PRO A 169 -4.46 -14.16 -8.50
N ALA A 170 -3.52 -13.60 -9.29
CA ALA A 170 -2.19 -14.14 -9.57
C ALA A 170 -1.29 -14.35 -8.31
N TRP A 171 -1.87 -14.25 -7.13
CA TRP A 171 -1.25 -14.21 -5.80
C TRP A 171 -1.56 -15.45 -4.97
N GLN A 172 -2.39 -16.39 -5.46
CA GLN A 172 -2.79 -17.56 -4.69
C GLN A 172 -2.00 -18.80 -5.12
N PHE A 173 -0.90 -19.11 -4.44
CA PHE A 173 -0.23 -20.39 -4.56
C PHE A 173 -0.51 -21.24 -3.32
N SER A 174 -0.97 -22.48 -3.53
CA SER A 174 -1.16 -23.45 -2.45
C SER A 174 0.09 -24.30 -2.28
N VAL A 175 0.73 -24.25 -1.10
CA VAL A 175 1.82 -25.17 -0.75
C VAL A 175 1.20 -26.46 -0.18
N GLN A 176 1.27 -27.57 -0.91
CA GLN A 176 0.87 -28.87 -0.38
C GLN A 176 1.99 -29.44 0.51
N LEU A 177 1.84 -29.38 1.84
CA LEU A 177 2.73 -30.11 2.76
C LEU A 177 2.09 -31.45 3.10
N GLY A 178 2.72 -32.55 2.69
CA GLY A 178 2.24 -33.91 2.94
C GLY A 178 2.39 -34.33 4.40
N ARG A 179 1.33 -34.19 5.21
CA ARG A 179 1.09 -34.97 6.44
C ARG A 179 -0.36 -34.78 6.88
N VAL A 180 -1.00 -35.85 7.35
CA VAL A 180 -2.39 -35.88 7.83
C VAL A 180 -2.55 -34.82 8.92
N ARG A 181 -3.32 -33.76 8.63
CA ARG A 181 -3.43 -32.59 9.49
C ARG A 181 -4.73 -32.65 10.29
N ALA A 182 -4.66 -32.41 11.60
CA ALA A 182 -5.85 -32.23 12.44
C ALA A 182 -6.80 -31.19 11.81
N LYS A 183 -8.11 -31.30 11.99
CA LYS A 183 -9.03 -30.31 11.39
C LYS A 183 -8.69 -28.91 11.95
N PRO A 184 -8.60 -27.86 11.09
CA PRO A 184 -8.32 -26.51 11.58
C PRO A 184 -9.35 -26.10 12.64
N LYS A 185 -8.88 -25.49 13.74
CA LYS A 185 -9.77 -24.85 14.71
C LYS A 185 -10.54 -23.73 13.98
N VAL A 186 -11.84 -23.66 14.21
CA VAL A 186 -12.68 -22.59 13.63
C VAL A 186 -12.41 -21.30 14.41
N THR A 187 -11.88 -20.30 13.72
CA THR A 187 -11.66 -18.94 14.24
C THR A 187 -12.52 -17.94 13.48
N ARG A 188 -12.86 -16.82 14.11
CA ARG A 188 -13.52 -15.71 13.40
C ARG A 188 -12.57 -14.96 12.47
N ILE A 189 -11.28 -14.87 12.85
CA ILE A 189 -10.24 -14.31 11.98
C ILE A 189 -10.08 -15.23 10.75
N PRO A 190 -10.20 -14.70 9.52
CA PRO A 190 -10.00 -15.48 8.29
C PRO A 190 -8.66 -16.22 8.25
N GLN A 191 -8.65 -17.44 7.72
CA GLN A 191 -7.43 -18.27 7.62
C GLN A 191 -6.55 -17.84 6.43
N GLN A 192 -6.12 -16.58 6.44
CA GLN A 192 -5.17 -16.01 5.49
C GLN A 192 -3.99 -15.36 6.21
N LEU A 193 -2.80 -15.44 5.60
CA LEU A 193 -1.60 -14.76 6.05
C LEU A 193 -1.21 -13.72 5.01
N VAL A 194 -1.31 -12.45 5.36
CA VAL A 194 -0.85 -11.33 4.56
C VAL A 194 0.62 -11.10 4.85
N LEU A 195 1.44 -11.13 3.81
CA LEU A 195 2.85 -10.73 3.86
C LEU A 195 3.09 -9.63 2.84
N THR A 196 3.79 -8.59 3.27
CA THR A 196 4.16 -7.46 2.43
C THR A 196 5.67 -7.47 2.17
N SER A 197 6.07 -6.95 1.01
CA SER A 197 7.47 -6.73 0.67
C SER A 197 7.58 -5.50 -0.23
N LYS A 198 8.73 -4.83 -0.26
CA LYS A 198 8.93 -3.69 -1.17
C LYS A 198 8.77 -4.14 -2.63
N GLU A 199 9.64 -5.05 -3.05
CA GLU A 199 9.63 -5.62 -4.38
C GLU A 199 10.06 -7.08 -4.32
N GLY A 200 9.60 -7.85 -5.29
CA GLY A 200 10.12 -9.17 -5.59
C GLY A 200 9.17 -10.31 -5.29
N THR A 201 9.68 -11.49 -5.59
CA THR A 201 8.98 -12.75 -5.33
C THR A 201 9.49 -13.32 -4.03
N PHE A 202 8.78 -14.27 -3.45
CA PHE A 202 9.28 -15.05 -2.32
C PHE A 202 10.71 -15.59 -2.56
N ALA A 203 11.06 -15.94 -3.80
CA ALA A 203 12.37 -16.47 -4.15
C ALA A 203 13.51 -15.44 -4.05
N SER A 204 13.22 -14.14 -4.17
CA SER A 204 14.23 -13.07 -4.11
C SER A 204 14.56 -12.62 -2.68
N LEU A 205 13.85 -13.09 -1.67
CA LEU A 205 14.15 -12.76 -0.27
C LEU A 205 15.48 -13.37 0.19
N PRO A 206 16.15 -12.78 1.20
CA PRO A 206 17.28 -13.42 1.87
C PRO A 206 16.92 -14.83 2.38
N LYS A 207 17.88 -15.77 2.32
CA LYS A 207 17.61 -17.18 2.69
C LYS A 207 17.10 -17.35 4.12
N ALA A 208 17.54 -16.51 5.06
CA ALA A 208 17.04 -16.50 6.43
C ALA A 208 15.54 -16.16 6.48
N VAL A 209 15.14 -15.08 5.80
CA VAL A 209 13.73 -14.67 5.68
C VAL A 209 12.90 -15.74 4.98
N GLN A 210 13.40 -16.36 3.90
CA GLN A 210 12.69 -17.46 3.24
C GLN A 210 12.47 -18.65 4.19
N ARG A 211 13.45 -18.99 5.02
CA ARG A 211 13.29 -20.05 6.04
C ARG A 211 12.24 -19.66 7.08
N ASN A 212 12.26 -18.41 7.55
CA ASN A 212 11.28 -17.91 8.49
C ASN A 212 9.84 -18.02 7.95
N VAL A 213 9.58 -17.51 6.74
CA VAL A 213 8.26 -17.60 6.11
C VAL A 213 7.83 -19.06 5.91
N ARG A 214 8.72 -19.94 5.45
CA ARG A 214 8.42 -21.39 5.34
C ARG A 214 8.10 -22.02 6.69
N HIS A 215 8.82 -21.64 7.75
CA HIS A 215 8.57 -22.09 9.11
C HIS A 215 7.17 -21.65 9.58
N THR A 216 6.84 -20.37 9.41
CA THR A 216 5.51 -19.83 9.74
C THR A 216 4.38 -20.54 8.99
N LEU A 217 4.56 -20.82 7.69
CA LEU A 217 3.57 -21.57 6.90
C LEU A 217 3.48 -23.05 7.31
N ALA A 218 4.58 -23.66 7.74
CA ALA A 218 4.60 -25.03 8.25
C ALA A 218 3.87 -25.13 9.60
N LEU A 219 3.96 -24.11 10.46
CA LEU A 219 3.17 -23.98 11.69
C LEU A 219 1.68 -23.73 11.41
N ASN A 220 1.36 -23.12 10.27
CA ASN A 220 0.01 -22.68 9.91
C ASN A 220 -0.47 -23.32 8.61
N PRO A 221 -0.57 -24.65 8.55
CA PRO A 221 -0.78 -25.34 7.30
C PRO A 221 -2.10 -25.02 6.57
N TRP A 222 -3.10 -24.55 7.31
CA TRP A 222 -4.46 -24.24 6.85
C TRP A 222 -4.58 -22.85 6.21
N VAL A 223 -3.54 -22.03 6.39
CA VAL A 223 -3.61 -20.61 6.08
C VAL A 223 -3.22 -20.38 4.63
N SER A 224 -4.06 -19.65 3.90
CA SER A 224 -3.72 -19.21 2.54
C SER A 224 -2.77 -18.02 2.60
N LEU A 225 -1.65 -18.10 1.89
CA LEU A 225 -0.72 -16.98 1.80
C LEU A 225 -1.23 -15.93 0.80
N ARG A 226 -1.20 -14.67 1.22
CA ARG A 226 -1.46 -13.46 0.42
C ARG A 226 -0.18 -12.63 0.39
N TRP A 227 0.57 -12.73 -0.69
CA TRP A 227 1.81 -11.97 -0.89
C TRP A 227 1.53 -10.66 -1.63
N LEU A 228 2.00 -9.53 -1.11
CA LEU A 228 1.79 -8.21 -1.70
C LEU A 228 3.12 -7.45 -1.78
N GLY A 229 3.60 -7.20 -3.00
CA GLY A 229 4.64 -6.20 -3.24
C GLY A 229 4.06 -4.78 -3.28
N ASP A 230 4.92 -3.77 -3.47
CA ASP A 230 4.48 -2.38 -3.57
C ASP A 230 3.48 -2.16 -4.71
N LYS A 231 3.70 -2.79 -5.88
CA LYS A 231 2.81 -2.65 -7.05
C LYS A 231 1.44 -3.28 -6.82
N GLU A 232 1.44 -4.44 -6.20
CA GLU A 232 0.22 -5.16 -5.84
C GLU A 232 -0.57 -4.38 -4.80
N CYS A 233 0.14 -3.78 -3.84
CA CYS A 233 -0.49 -2.98 -2.82
C CYS A 233 -1.05 -1.66 -3.38
N GLU A 234 -0.30 -0.95 -4.23
CA GLU A 234 -0.81 0.24 -4.92
C GLU A 234 -2.06 -0.11 -5.72
N SER A 235 -2.04 -1.20 -6.47
CA SER A 235 -3.20 -1.68 -7.24
C SER A 235 -4.38 -2.01 -6.34
N TYR A 236 -4.14 -2.67 -5.21
CA TYR A 236 -5.15 -3.00 -4.22
C TYR A 236 -5.80 -1.75 -3.61
N LEU A 237 -4.99 -0.76 -3.23
CA LEU A 237 -5.45 0.52 -2.70
C LEU A 237 -6.25 1.29 -3.76
N MET A 238 -5.78 1.35 -5.00
CA MET A 238 -6.51 1.97 -6.11
C MET A 238 -7.84 1.25 -6.40
N GLN A 239 -7.90 -0.06 -6.24
CA GLN A 239 -9.13 -0.83 -6.49
C GLN A 239 -10.18 -0.64 -5.38
N HIS A 240 -9.75 -0.53 -4.13
CA HIS A 240 -10.65 -0.63 -2.98
C HIS A 240 -10.79 0.64 -2.16
N TYR A 241 -9.85 1.57 -2.29
CA TYR A 241 -9.73 2.80 -1.51
C TYR A 241 -9.49 4.05 -2.38
N ASN A 242 -9.79 4.00 -3.69
CA ASN A 242 -9.69 5.15 -4.62
C ASN A 242 -10.49 6.38 -4.20
N HIS A 243 -11.52 6.20 -3.37
CA HIS A 243 -12.33 7.28 -2.83
C HIS A 243 -11.70 7.95 -1.59
N THR A 244 -10.52 7.49 -1.17
CA THR A 244 -9.75 8.04 -0.04
C THR A 244 -8.39 8.56 -0.51
N GLU A 245 -7.64 9.19 0.38
CA GLU A 245 -6.28 9.67 0.10
C GLU A 245 -5.20 8.59 0.26
N LEU A 246 -5.54 7.40 0.77
CA LEU A 246 -4.58 6.32 1.03
C LEU A 246 -3.74 5.91 -0.19
N PRO A 247 -4.29 5.75 -1.41
CA PRO A 247 -3.47 5.42 -2.58
C PRO A 247 -2.46 6.53 -2.89
N MET A 248 -2.84 7.80 -2.68
CA MET A 248 -1.96 8.94 -2.89
C MET A 248 -0.84 8.97 -1.85
N PHE A 249 -1.16 8.77 -0.57
CA PHE A 249 -0.15 8.69 0.49
C PHE A 249 0.81 7.53 0.27
N PHE A 250 0.31 6.33 -0.06
CA PHE A 250 1.14 5.17 -0.36
C PHE A 250 2.12 5.43 -1.51
N LYS A 251 1.64 6.03 -2.59
CA LYS A 251 2.45 6.32 -3.78
C LYS A 251 3.58 7.31 -3.52
N HIS A 252 3.35 8.31 -2.67
CA HIS A 252 4.33 9.35 -2.36
C HIS A 252 5.19 9.04 -1.14
N GLU A 253 4.83 8.03 -0.34
CA GLU A 253 5.64 7.56 0.77
C GLU A 253 6.97 7.01 0.24
N THR A 254 8.09 7.41 0.81
CA THR A 254 9.43 6.94 0.40
C THR A 254 9.97 5.86 1.34
N ARG A 255 9.47 5.80 2.58
CA ARG A 255 9.85 4.84 3.59
C ARG A 255 9.10 3.52 3.41
N GLY A 256 9.81 2.46 3.06
CA GLY A 256 9.21 1.14 2.80
C GLY A 256 8.43 0.56 3.98
N SER A 257 8.87 0.80 5.23
CA SER A 257 8.12 0.36 6.42
C SER A 257 6.74 1.03 6.52
N TYR A 258 6.64 2.31 6.16
CA TYR A 258 5.38 3.05 6.20
C TYR A 258 4.43 2.65 5.07
N ARG A 259 4.96 2.35 3.87
CA ARG A 259 4.19 1.68 2.82
C ARG A 259 3.59 0.37 3.32
N SER A 260 4.41 -0.45 3.99
CA SER A 260 3.95 -1.72 4.58
C SER A 260 2.85 -1.49 5.62
N ASP A 261 2.95 -0.47 6.47
CA ASP A 261 1.93 -0.09 7.46
C ASP A 261 0.58 0.24 6.81
N VAL A 262 0.58 1.05 5.75
CA VAL A 262 -0.63 1.37 4.99
C VAL A 262 -1.20 0.10 4.33
N CYS A 263 -0.33 -0.69 3.72
CA CYS A 263 -0.73 -1.90 3.00
C CYS A 263 -1.40 -2.94 3.90
N ARG A 264 -0.70 -3.32 4.98
CA ARG A 264 -1.17 -4.34 5.92
C ARG A 264 -2.49 -3.91 6.55
N ALA A 265 -2.62 -2.63 6.92
CA ALA A 265 -3.83 -2.11 7.52
C ALA A 265 -5.01 -2.15 6.55
N ALA A 266 -4.81 -1.77 5.28
CA ALA A 266 -5.86 -1.76 4.27
C ALA A 266 -6.37 -3.17 3.93
N VAL A 267 -5.47 -4.15 3.84
CA VAL A 267 -5.84 -5.53 3.57
C VAL A 267 -6.61 -6.13 4.75
N LEU A 268 -6.06 -6.00 5.96
CA LEU A 268 -6.71 -6.53 7.16
C LEU A 268 -8.04 -5.84 7.48
N ALA A 269 -8.19 -4.54 7.21
CA ALA A 269 -9.46 -3.84 7.41
C ALA A 269 -10.58 -4.44 6.55
N ARG A 270 -10.30 -4.71 5.27
CA ARG A 270 -11.30 -5.21 4.33
C ARG A 270 -11.47 -6.73 4.37
N GLU A 271 -10.37 -7.46 4.32
CA GLU A 271 -10.38 -8.91 4.14
C GLU A 271 -10.15 -9.68 5.44
N GLY A 272 -9.67 -9.02 6.49
CA GLY A 272 -9.22 -9.67 7.72
C GLY A 272 -8.01 -10.59 7.49
N GLY A 273 -7.77 -11.48 8.44
CA GLY A 273 -6.69 -12.45 8.41
C GLY A 273 -5.60 -12.14 9.43
N PHE A 274 -4.44 -12.75 9.21
CA PHE A 274 -3.23 -12.53 9.99
C PHE A 274 -2.20 -11.79 9.15
N TYR A 275 -1.39 -10.98 9.80
CA TYR A 275 -0.23 -10.32 9.23
C TYR A 275 0.97 -10.57 10.13
N THR A 276 2.14 -10.72 9.52
CA THR A 276 3.42 -10.71 10.22
C THR A 276 4.47 -10.03 9.35
N ASP A 277 5.36 -9.27 9.96
CA ASP A 277 6.58 -8.80 9.28
C ASP A 277 7.43 -10.01 8.89
N LEU A 278 8.22 -9.84 7.82
CA LEU A 278 9.01 -10.93 7.23
C LEU A 278 10.15 -11.43 8.15
N ASP A 279 10.57 -10.60 9.09
CA ASP A 279 11.61 -10.86 10.09
C ASP A 279 11.06 -11.33 11.45
N VAL A 280 9.73 -11.36 11.63
CA VAL A 280 9.10 -11.90 12.83
C VAL A 280 9.06 -13.42 12.75
N GLU A 281 9.75 -14.09 13.66
CA GLU A 281 9.78 -15.55 13.76
C GLU A 281 8.67 -16.08 14.66
N MET A 282 7.67 -16.72 14.05
CA MET A 282 6.54 -17.29 14.78
C MET A 282 6.97 -18.54 15.54
N LYS A 283 6.68 -18.60 16.84
CA LYS A 283 6.87 -19.80 17.68
C LYS A 283 5.60 -20.62 17.88
N TRP A 284 4.43 -20.02 17.64
CA TRP A 284 3.12 -20.64 17.80
C TRP A 284 2.30 -20.53 16.52
N SER A 285 1.34 -21.44 16.36
CA SER A 285 0.36 -21.31 15.28
C SER A 285 -0.61 -20.17 15.58
N PHE A 286 -1.18 -19.55 14.55
CA PHE A 286 -2.18 -18.50 14.70
C PHE A 286 -3.45 -19.00 15.43
N GLN A 287 -3.75 -20.29 15.34
CA GLN A 287 -4.87 -20.93 16.05
C GLN A 287 -4.60 -21.14 17.56
N ASP A 288 -3.35 -21.03 17.99
CA ASP A 288 -3.00 -21.05 19.41
C ASP A 288 -2.98 -19.63 19.99
N LEU A 289 -2.86 -18.61 19.14
CA LEU A 289 -2.86 -17.19 19.53
C LEU A 289 -4.26 -16.57 19.49
N ALA A 290 -5.10 -16.98 18.54
CA ALA A 290 -6.47 -16.49 18.38
C ALA A 290 -7.49 -17.59 18.69
N GLY A 291 -8.40 -17.29 19.62
CA GLY A 291 -9.54 -18.14 19.95
C GLY A 291 -10.68 -18.02 18.93
N ASN A 292 -11.75 -18.77 19.17
CA ASN A 292 -12.98 -18.70 18.36
C ASN A 292 -13.64 -17.33 18.41
N GLU A 293 -13.65 -16.67 19.57
CA GLU A 293 -14.27 -15.35 19.76
C GLU A 293 -13.33 -14.17 19.49
N THR A 294 -12.05 -14.43 19.21
CA THR A 294 -11.08 -13.37 18.94
C THR A 294 -11.44 -12.63 17.66
N THR A 295 -11.72 -11.33 17.78
CA THR A 295 -12.01 -10.43 16.65
C THR A 295 -10.80 -9.63 16.21
N PHE A 296 -9.88 -9.39 17.14
CA PHE A 296 -8.61 -8.69 16.91
C PHE A 296 -7.52 -9.25 17.82
N LEU A 297 -6.28 -9.24 17.33
CA LEU A 297 -5.08 -9.68 18.02
C LEU A 297 -3.92 -8.79 17.56
N ALA A 298 -3.08 -8.35 18.49
CA ALA A 298 -1.78 -7.74 18.22
C ALA A 298 -0.85 -7.99 19.40
N SER A 299 0.44 -7.73 19.23
CA SER A 299 1.40 -7.69 20.34
C SER A 299 1.52 -6.29 20.93
N TYR A 300 1.92 -6.23 22.20
CA TYR A 300 2.36 -4.99 22.85
C TYR A 300 3.89 -4.97 22.93
N SER A 301 4.47 -3.78 22.81
CA SER A 301 5.84 -3.51 23.23
C SER A 301 5.92 -3.30 24.74
N GLU A 302 7.14 -3.27 25.27
CA GLU A 302 7.41 -3.00 26.68
C GLU A 302 6.89 -1.62 27.13
N ASP A 303 6.87 -0.63 26.24
CA ASP A 303 6.34 0.72 26.52
C ASP A 303 4.82 0.83 26.33
N GLY A 304 4.11 -0.28 26.15
CA GLY A 304 2.66 -0.32 26.00
C GLY A 304 2.14 0.08 24.62
N SER A 305 3.02 0.29 23.63
CA SER A 305 2.60 0.52 22.24
C SER A 305 2.01 -0.75 21.62
N VAL A 306 1.01 -0.60 20.75
CA VAL A 306 0.51 -1.73 19.95
C VAL A 306 1.45 -1.95 18.78
N LEU A 307 2.16 -3.07 18.76
CA LEU A 307 3.03 -3.44 17.65
C LEU A 307 2.19 -3.91 16.47
N ASN A 308 2.44 -3.30 15.32
CA ASN A 308 1.80 -3.70 14.06
C ASN A 308 2.63 -4.73 13.27
N ALA A 309 3.74 -5.20 13.84
CA ALA A 309 4.61 -6.23 13.26
C ALA A 309 3.95 -7.63 13.25
N MET A 310 2.94 -7.85 14.09
CA MET A 310 2.10 -9.04 14.06
C MET A 310 0.68 -8.64 14.45
N MET A 311 -0.30 -8.96 13.60
CA MET A 311 -1.70 -8.65 13.84
C MET A 311 -2.61 -9.76 13.33
N GLY A 312 -3.79 -9.86 13.91
CA GLY A 312 -4.90 -10.67 13.42
C GLY A 312 -6.19 -9.88 13.53
N ALA A 313 -7.04 -9.92 12.51
CA ALA A 313 -8.31 -9.20 12.52
C ALA A 313 -9.40 -9.94 11.74
N VAL A 314 -10.64 -9.81 12.20
CA VAL A 314 -11.81 -10.17 11.35
C VAL A 314 -11.92 -9.20 10.17
N ALA A 315 -12.55 -9.65 9.10
CA ALA A 315 -12.92 -8.76 7.99
C ALA A 315 -13.87 -7.65 8.50
N ASN A 316 -13.72 -6.43 7.97
CA ASN A 316 -14.43 -5.23 8.40
C ASN A 316 -14.25 -4.95 9.92
N SER A 317 -13.03 -5.14 10.41
CA SER A 317 -12.70 -4.87 11.82
C SER A 317 -12.77 -3.37 12.10
N SER A 318 -13.57 -2.98 13.10
CA SER A 318 -13.70 -1.58 13.54
C SER A 318 -12.37 -0.98 13.98
N PHE A 319 -11.50 -1.80 14.58
CA PHE A 319 -10.13 -1.42 14.94
C PHE A 319 -9.29 -1.10 13.69
N MET A 320 -9.30 -1.99 12.69
CA MET A 320 -8.47 -1.80 11.49
C MET A 320 -8.95 -0.61 10.66
N GLU A 321 -10.27 -0.38 10.58
CA GLU A 321 -10.82 0.82 9.96
C GLU A 321 -10.39 2.10 10.69
N GLU A 322 -10.40 2.08 12.01
CA GLU A 322 -9.94 3.22 12.81
C GLU A 322 -8.44 3.45 12.64
N MET A 323 -7.62 2.40 12.59
CA MET A 323 -6.20 2.49 12.28
C MET A 323 -5.96 3.18 10.92
N LEU A 324 -6.75 2.86 9.88
CA LEU A 324 -6.68 3.55 8.59
C LEU A 324 -7.03 5.05 8.68
N ARG A 325 -8.00 5.41 9.53
CA ARG A 325 -8.29 6.83 9.82
C ARG A 325 -7.09 7.50 10.48
N GLN A 326 -6.48 6.86 11.49
CA GLN A 326 -5.30 7.42 12.17
C GLN A 326 -4.08 7.53 11.23
N LEU A 327 -3.87 6.58 10.31
CA LEU A 327 -2.86 6.68 9.25
C LEU A 327 -3.11 7.90 8.35
N THR A 328 -4.36 8.10 7.92
CA THR A 328 -4.75 9.27 7.11
C THR A 328 -4.44 10.58 7.84
N ARG A 329 -4.79 10.66 9.14
CA ARG A 329 -4.49 11.83 9.99
C ARG A 329 -2.99 12.07 10.11
N PHE A 330 -2.22 11.01 10.32
CA PHE A 330 -0.76 11.09 10.38
C PHE A 330 -0.17 11.72 9.11
N TYR A 331 -0.59 11.26 7.93
CA TYR A 331 -0.11 11.80 6.65
C TYR A 331 -0.55 13.23 6.37
N ARG A 332 -1.70 13.67 6.89
CA ARG A 332 -2.15 15.06 6.82
C ARG A 332 -1.39 15.99 7.77
N GLY A 333 -0.52 15.46 8.62
CA GLY A 333 0.14 16.23 9.67
C GLY A 333 -0.81 16.62 10.80
N GLU A 334 -1.96 15.96 10.91
CA GLU A 334 -2.87 16.16 12.04
C GLU A 334 -2.27 15.53 13.32
N PRO A 335 -2.52 16.10 14.50
CA PRO A 335 -2.08 15.51 15.75
C PRO A 335 -2.66 14.10 15.93
N VAL A 336 -1.79 13.10 16.05
CA VAL A 336 -2.14 11.74 16.47
C VAL A 336 -1.72 11.57 17.93
N GLU A 337 -2.70 11.26 18.79
CA GLU A 337 -2.44 11.05 20.22
C GLU A 337 -1.53 9.84 20.41
N ARG A 338 -0.42 10.03 21.12
CA ARG A 338 0.56 8.95 21.39
C ARG A 338 0.26 8.17 22.67
N TYR A 339 -0.65 8.64 23.52
CA TYR A 339 -1.04 7.99 24.77
C TYR A 339 0.13 7.55 25.67
N GLY A 340 1.19 8.36 25.73
CA GLY A 340 2.39 8.05 26.51
C GLY A 340 3.36 7.06 25.84
N SER A 341 3.04 6.53 24.66
CA SER A 341 3.98 5.74 23.85
C SER A 341 5.22 6.57 23.51
N SER A 342 6.39 5.95 23.65
CA SER A 342 7.67 6.53 23.24
C SER A 342 7.93 6.37 21.74
N SER A 343 7.10 5.56 21.06
CA SER A 343 7.29 5.24 19.65
C SER A 343 7.15 6.47 18.76
N GLU A 344 8.13 6.63 17.87
CA GLU A 344 8.09 7.59 16.77
C GLU A 344 7.65 6.95 15.45
N TRP A 345 7.42 5.63 15.46
CA TRP A 345 7.06 4.88 14.27
C TRP A 345 5.57 5.01 13.99
N MET A 346 5.24 5.39 12.75
CA MET A 346 3.86 5.59 12.30
C MET A 346 2.95 4.39 12.62
N GLY A 347 3.40 3.17 12.31
CA GLY A 347 2.65 1.94 12.56
C GLY A 347 2.16 1.80 14.00
N PRO A 348 3.07 1.68 15.00
CA PRO A 348 2.66 1.57 16.40
C PRO A 348 1.86 2.77 16.93
N VAL A 349 2.22 3.99 16.55
CA VAL A 349 1.50 5.21 16.99
C VAL A 349 0.06 5.19 16.50
N THR A 350 -0.16 4.90 15.22
CA THR A 350 -1.51 4.87 14.63
C THR A 350 -2.32 3.66 15.09
N ALA A 351 -1.67 2.52 15.35
CA ALA A 351 -2.31 1.33 15.91
C ALA A 351 -2.81 1.59 17.35
N LEU A 352 -1.97 2.15 18.22
CA LEU A 352 -2.37 2.48 19.59
C LEU A 352 -3.49 3.52 19.62
N ALA A 353 -3.39 4.55 18.78
CA ALA A 353 -4.44 5.56 18.66
C ALA A 353 -5.77 4.96 18.16
N GLY A 354 -5.69 4.05 17.20
CA GLY A 354 -6.86 3.31 16.72
C GLY A 354 -7.51 2.48 17.81
N LEU A 355 -6.70 1.79 18.63
CA LEU A 355 -7.19 0.95 19.72
C LEU A 355 -7.94 1.78 20.76
N LYS A 356 -7.33 2.89 21.20
CA LYS A 356 -7.91 3.78 22.21
C LYS A 356 -9.20 4.43 21.71
N ALA A 357 -9.25 4.88 20.45
CA ALA A 357 -10.45 5.46 19.86
C ALA A 357 -11.60 4.43 19.77
N VAL A 358 -11.31 3.20 19.36
CA VAL A 358 -12.32 2.12 19.34
C VAL A 358 -12.79 1.76 20.74
N ALA A 359 -11.88 1.59 21.70
CA ALA A 359 -12.25 1.25 23.06
C ALA A 359 -13.08 2.34 23.75
N ALA A 360 -12.76 3.61 23.53
CA ALA A 360 -13.56 4.72 24.05
C ALA A 360 -15.00 4.71 23.50
N ARG A 361 -15.18 4.34 22.23
CA ARG A 361 -16.48 4.29 21.55
C ARG A 361 -17.29 3.04 21.93
N ASP A 362 -16.65 1.88 21.84
CA ASP A 362 -17.31 0.57 21.88
C ASP A 362 -17.27 -0.06 23.28
N CYS A 363 -16.35 0.39 24.14
CA CYS A 363 -16.07 -0.18 25.46
C CYS A 363 -15.97 0.90 26.56
N PRO A 364 -16.93 1.83 26.70
CA PRO A 364 -16.79 3.05 27.51
C PRO A 364 -16.58 2.82 29.03
N ARG A 365 -16.72 1.58 29.51
CA ARG A 365 -16.49 1.21 30.91
C ARG A 365 -15.13 0.57 31.17
N GLN A 366 -14.34 0.31 30.12
CA GLN A 366 -13.02 -0.28 30.26
C GLN A 366 -11.96 0.79 30.07
N ASP A 367 -11.07 0.90 31.05
CA ASP A 367 -9.82 1.63 30.89
C ASP A 367 -8.77 0.65 30.37
N LEU A 368 -8.29 0.87 29.15
CA LEU A 368 -7.26 0.05 28.54
C LEU A 368 -5.90 0.43 29.13
N GLN A 369 -5.57 -0.08 30.31
CA GLN A 369 -4.20 -0.01 30.81
C GLN A 369 -3.36 -1.11 30.15
N PRO A 370 -2.13 -0.83 29.67
CA PRO A 370 -1.29 -1.82 28.98
C PRO A 370 -1.03 -3.08 29.80
N GLU A 371 -1.00 -2.94 31.13
CA GLU A 371 -0.56 -3.98 32.06
C GLU A 371 -1.69 -4.93 32.49
N ASP A 372 -2.96 -4.52 32.35
CA ASP A 372 -4.00 -5.15 33.16
C ASP A 372 -4.58 -6.43 32.56
N ARG A 373 -4.65 -6.62 31.23
CA ARG A 373 -5.16 -7.87 30.61
C ARG A 373 -4.64 -8.09 29.19
N ALA A 374 -4.13 -9.29 28.90
CA ALA A 374 -3.81 -9.71 27.52
C ALA A 374 -5.05 -9.95 26.64
N GLN A 375 -6.25 -9.90 27.22
CA GLN A 375 -7.52 -10.16 26.55
C GLN A 375 -8.58 -9.18 27.06
N PHE A 376 -9.28 -8.54 26.12
CA PHE A 376 -10.33 -7.57 26.41
C PHE A 376 -11.63 -8.03 25.75
N ASN A 377 -12.70 -8.08 26.55
CA ASN A 377 -14.05 -8.36 26.06
C ASN A 377 -14.89 -7.11 26.28
N CYS A 378 -15.43 -6.59 25.20
CA CYS A 378 -16.54 -5.64 25.19
C CYS A 378 -17.79 -6.44 24.77
#